data_AF-A0A4Q6AB04-F1
#
_entry.id   AF-A0A4Q6AB04-F1
#
_cell.length_a   1.000
_cell.length_b   1.000
_cell.length_c   1.000
_cell.angle_alpha   90.00
_cell.angle_beta   90.00
_cell.angle_gamma   90.00
#
_symmetry.space_group_name_H-M   'P 1'
#
loop_
_entity.id
_entity.type
_entity.pdbx_description
1 polymer ?
#
loop_
_entity_poly.entity_id
_entity_poly.type
_entity_poly.pdbx_seq_one_letter_code
_entity_poly.pdbx_strand_id
1 'polypeptide(L)'
;GFSTRFDAALDMRMDQRQEKTAADVLKRYSEAELHKLFEQWGEVTNSRTLAKTIVEKRGVMPLLSIADFKTALSGIVKGNPAKYFAQVFQALRIEVNDEMGALKELLTQLPQVLKTGGRAAIITFHSIEDRLVKQFFKVNTFEEVEDHPFQTTEKLRLLKMVNKKPIEASQEELKRNPRSRSAKLRVAEKL
;
A
#
# COMPACT_ATOMS: atom_id res chain seq x y z
N GLY A 1 1.51 12.45 12.94
CA GLY A 1 1.93 11.21 12.26
C GLY A 1 1.53 11.17 10.81
N PHE A 2 0.25 11.02 10.46
CA PHE A 2 -0.17 10.75 9.08
C PHE A 2 -0.14 11.92 8.10
N SER A 3 -0.46 13.12 8.58
CA SER A 3 -0.38 14.31 7.75
C SER A 3 1.08 14.73 7.62
N THR A 4 1.56 14.81 6.39
CA THR A 4 2.91 15.31 6.09
C THR A 4 2.94 16.83 5.90
N ARG A 5 1.79 17.51 6.08
CA ARG A 5 1.66 18.97 5.91
C ARG A 5 2.13 19.76 7.12
N PHE A 6 1.98 19.18 8.31
CA PHE A 6 2.40 19.77 9.57
C PHE A 6 3.48 18.89 10.19
N ASP A 7 4.35 19.50 10.97
CA ASP A 7 5.33 18.72 11.71
C ASP A 7 4.65 17.96 12.86
N ALA A 8 5.13 16.75 13.10
CA ALA A 8 4.62 15.83 14.10
C ALA A 8 5.61 14.68 14.29
N ALA A 9 5.43 13.92 15.38
CA ALA A 9 6.12 12.65 15.56
C ALA A 9 5.90 11.71 14.35
N LEU A 10 6.98 11.02 13.96
CA LEU A 10 7.02 10.06 12.86
C LEU A 10 6.45 8.71 13.30
N ASP A 11 5.14 8.71 13.54
CA ASP A 11 4.40 7.58 14.12
C ASP A 11 3.83 6.65 13.03
N MET A 12 2.89 7.15 12.23
CA MET A 12 2.17 6.42 11.16
C MET A 12 1.31 5.22 11.59
N ARG A 13 1.15 4.91 12.89
CA ARG A 13 0.25 3.84 13.36
C ARG A 13 -1.21 4.27 13.33
N MET A 14 -2.07 3.42 12.77
CA MET A 14 -3.53 3.59 12.78
C MET A 14 -4.12 3.14 14.12
N ASP A 15 -3.54 2.09 14.70
CA ASP A 15 -3.85 1.61 16.04
C ASP A 15 -2.72 1.97 17.00
N GLN A 16 -3.02 2.85 17.97
CA GLN A 16 -2.04 3.33 18.96
C GLN A 16 -1.58 2.24 19.94
N ARG A 17 -2.26 1.09 19.98
CA ARG A 17 -1.86 -0.06 20.80
C ARG A 17 -0.68 -0.81 20.19
N GLN A 18 -0.40 -0.63 18.90
CA GLN A 18 0.75 -1.25 18.23
C GLN A 18 2.04 -0.59 18.70
N GLU A 19 3.11 -1.36 18.85
CA GLU A 19 4.40 -0.80 19.32
C GLU A 19 5.24 -0.23 18.18
N LYS A 20 5.14 -0.79 16.96
CA LYS A 20 5.99 -0.46 15.82
C LYS A 20 5.60 0.89 15.22
N THR A 21 6.40 1.94 15.42
CA THR A 21 6.24 3.23 14.74
C THR A 21 7.06 3.32 13.44
N ALA A 22 6.79 4.31 12.59
CA ALA A 22 7.64 4.60 11.44
C ALA A 22 9.07 4.99 11.86
N ALA A 23 9.23 5.70 12.98
CA ALA A 23 10.54 5.98 13.55
C ALA A 23 11.27 4.69 13.96
N ASP A 24 10.58 3.69 14.52
CA ASP A 24 11.16 2.38 14.84
C ASP A 24 11.62 1.63 13.59
N VAL A 25 10.79 1.61 12.54
CA VAL A 25 11.15 1.00 11.24
C VAL A 25 12.44 1.62 10.71
N LEU A 26 12.51 2.96 10.66
CA LEU A 26 13.68 3.69 10.19
C LEU A 26 14.91 3.51 11.09
N LYS A 27 14.72 3.29 12.39
CA LYS A 27 15.81 3.06 13.35
C LYS A 27 16.39 1.65 13.23
N ARG A 28 15.55 0.64 13.00
CA ARG A 28 15.93 -0.78 13.15
C ARG A 28 16.26 -1.49 11.84
N TYR A 29 15.55 -1.18 10.75
CA TYR A 29 15.69 -1.95 9.50
C TYR A 29 17.09 -1.77 8.90
N SER A 30 17.63 -2.82 8.32
CA SER A 30 18.85 -2.75 7.51
C SER A 30 18.63 -1.92 6.24
N GLU A 31 19.73 -1.54 5.57
CA GLU A 31 19.65 -0.86 4.26
C GLU A 31 18.87 -1.69 3.24
N ALA A 32 19.08 -3.01 3.23
CA ALA A 32 18.41 -3.92 2.30
C ALA A 32 16.90 -4.00 2.55
N GLU A 33 16.48 -4.05 3.82
CA GLU A 33 15.06 -4.04 4.19
C GLU A 33 14.39 -2.72 3.84
N LEU A 34 15.05 -1.58 4.12
CA LEU A 34 14.54 -0.26 3.75
C LEU A 34 14.45 -0.11 2.23
N HIS A 35 15.46 -0.58 1.49
CA HIS A 35 15.45 -0.56 0.03
C HIS A 35 14.23 -1.31 -0.52
N LYS A 36 14.02 -2.54 -0.05
CA LYS A 36 12.88 -3.37 -0.45
C LYS A 36 11.55 -2.72 -0.09
N LEU A 37 11.43 -2.15 1.11
CA LEU A 37 10.24 -1.43 1.57
C LEU A 37 9.88 -0.28 0.62
N PHE A 38 10.83 0.60 0.29
CA PHE A 38 10.55 1.77 -0.54
C PHE A 38 10.34 1.43 -2.03
N GLU A 39 11.00 0.37 -2.51
CA GLU A 39 10.78 -0.16 -3.85
C GLU A 39 9.38 -0.79 -3.98
N GLN A 40 9.06 -1.72 -3.08
CA GLN A 40 7.84 -2.54 -3.17
C GLN A 40 6.57 -1.76 -2.83
N TRP A 41 6.61 -0.94 -1.77
CA TRP A 41 5.41 -0.27 -1.25
C TRP A 41 5.27 1.19 -1.67
N GLY A 42 6.38 1.85 -2.00
CA GLY A 42 6.38 3.25 -2.42
C GLY A 42 6.53 3.48 -3.93
N GLU A 43 7.00 2.47 -4.68
CA GLU A 43 7.42 2.65 -6.09
C GLU A 43 8.41 3.84 -6.22
N VAL A 44 9.32 4.01 -5.24
CA VAL A 44 10.26 5.15 -5.17
C VAL A 44 11.42 4.96 -6.14
N THR A 45 11.64 5.94 -7.03
CA THR A 45 12.60 5.82 -8.16
C THR A 45 14.07 5.67 -7.75
N ASN A 46 14.48 6.21 -6.61
CA ASN A 46 15.83 6.06 -6.04
C ASN A 46 15.80 5.36 -4.69
N SER A 47 14.94 4.35 -4.53
CA SER A 47 14.78 3.55 -3.30
C SER A 47 16.11 3.12 -2.67
N ARG A 48 17.09 2.70 -3.49
CA ARG A 48 18.43 2.32 -3.00
C ARG A 48 19.19 3.48 -2.36
N THR A 49 19.24 4.63 -3.04
CA THR A 49 19.88 5.84 -2.49
C THR A 49 19.16 6.31 -1.24
N LEU A 50 17.82 6.27 -1.24
CA LEU A 50 17.00 6.61 -0.09
C LEU A 50 17.33 5.75 1.13
N ALA A 51 17.36 4.43 0.98
CA ALA A 51 17.69 3.50 2.05
C ALA A 51 19.10 3.78 2.62
N LYS A 52 20.09 3.92 1.74
CA LYS A 52 21.47 4.24 2.14
C LYS A 52 21.54 5.53 2.96
N THR A 53 20.94 6.61 2.46
CA THR A 53 20.94 7.91 3.14
C THR A 53 20.22 7.85 4.49
N ILE A 54 19.14 7.08 4.63
CA ILE A 54 18.47 6.89 5.93
C ILE A 54 19.42 6.24 6.94
N VAL A 55 20.12 5.18 6.53
CA VAL A 55 21.07 4.46 7.40
C VAL A 55 22.25 5.36 7.80
N GLU A 56 22.78 6.16 6.88
CA GLU A 56 23.83 7.13 7.16
C GLU A 56 23.34 8.22 8.13
N LYS A 57 22.16 8.80 7.89
CA LYS A 57 21.65 9.94 8.66
C LYS A 57 21.19 9.55 10.06
N ARG A 58 20.56 8.38 10.23
CA ARG A 58 20.10 7.91 11.56
C ARG A 58 21.25 7.65 12.53
N GLY A 59 22.46 7.40 12.03
CA GLY A 59 23.67 7.27 12.86
C GLY A 59 24.18 8.60 13.41
N VAL A 60 23.80 9.72 12.80
CA VAL A 60 24.19 11.08 13.22
C VAL A 60 23.09 11.73 14.06
N MET A 61 21.83 11.60 13.63
CA MET A 61 20.68 12.23 14.29
C MET A 61 19.45 11.31 14.23
N PRO A 62 18.73 11.12 15.35
CA PRO A 62 17.47 10.38 15.36
C PRO A 62 16.42 11.00 14.42
N LEU A 63 15.72 10.16 13.66
CA LEU A 63 14.65 10.57 12.74
C LEU A 63 13.29 10.44 13.45
N LEU A 64 12.98 11.35 14.36
CA LEU A 64 11.82 11.25 15.26
C LEU A 64 10.61 12.05 14.79
N SER A 65 10.82 13.11 14.01
CA SER A 65 9.75 13.95 13.45
C SER A 65 9.68 13.90 11.92
N ILE A 66 8.56 14.34 11.37
CA ILE A 66 8.36 14.49 9.93
C ILE A 66 9.33 15.55 9.38
N ALA A 67 9.56 16.65 10.11
CA ALA A 67 10.49 17.69 9.71
C ALA A 67 11.94 17.19 9.67
N ASP A 68 12.39 16.46 10.70
CA ASP A 68 13.74 15.88 10.76
C ASP A 68 13.96 14.94 9.57
N PHE A 69 12.97 14.07 9.32
CA PHE A 69 13.04 13.09 8.25
C PHE A 69 13.10 13.75 6.86
N LYS A 70 12.27 14.75 6.61
CA LYS A 70 12.31 15.50 5.34
C LYS A 70 13.62 16.26 5.17
N THR A 71 14.12 16.88 6.23
CA THR A 71 15.37 17.64 6.21
C THR A 71 16.55 16.73 5.88
N ALA A 72 16.62 15.57 6.52
CA ALA A 72 17.67 14.58 6.30
C ALA A 72 17.73 14.06 4.86
N LEU A 73 16.59 14.00 4.18
CA LEU A 73 16.45 13.44 2.82
C LEU A 73 16.38 14.49 1.70
N SER A 74 16.30 15.77 2.04
CA SER A 74 16.11 16.87 1.08
C SER A 74 17.09 16.84 -0.11
N GLY A 75 18.36 16.49 0.14
CA GLY A 75 19.41 16.45 -0.88
C GLY A 75 19.33 15.29 -1.88
N ILE A 76 18.49 14.27 -1.64
CA ILE A 76 18.35 13.11 -2.52
C ILE A 76 16.98 13.02 -3.21
N VAL A 77 16.09 13.98 -2.97
CA VAL A 77 14.76 14.02 -3.57
C VAL A 77 14.87 14.17 -5.08
N LYS A 78 14.22 13.27 -5.83
CA LYS A 78 14.15 13.34 -7.30
C LYS A 78 12.76 13.75 -7.77
N GLY A 79 12.71 14.70 -8.71
CA GLY A 79 11.46 15.17 -9.31
C GLY A 79 10.62 16.03 -8.34
N ASN A 80 9.29 15.91 -8.42
CA ASN A 80 8.39 16.70 -7.58
C ASN A 80 8.48 16.25 -6.11
N PRO A 81 8.90 17.13 -5.17
CA PRO A 81 9.08 16.75 -3.76
C PRO A 81 7.80 16.26 -3.08
N ALA A 82 6.64 16.84 -3.41
CA ALA A 82 5.37 16.43 -2.80
C ALA A 82 4.99 15.00 -3.24
N LYS A 83 5.19 14.67 -4.51
CA LYS A 83 4.98 13.30 -5.02
C LYS A 83 5.97 12.32 -4.39
N TYR A 84 7.23 12.71 -4.33
CA TYR A 84 8.30 11.89 -3.75
C TYR A 84 8.01 11.51 -2.30
N PHE A 85 7.76 12.50 -1.44
CA PHE A 85 7.47 12.23 -0.04
C PHE A 85 6.14 11.50 0.14
N ALA A 86 5.13 11.73 -0.70
CA ALA A 86 3.91 10.94 -0.65
C ALA A 86 4.17 9.44 -0.83
N GLN A 87 5.05 9.06 -1.76
CA GLN A 87 5.46 7.68 -1.99
C GLN A 87 6.24 7.10 -0.80
N VAL A 88 7.20 7.86 -0.26
CA VAL A 88 8.02 7.44 0.89
C VAL A 88 7.15 7.22 2.14
N PHE A 89 6.27 8.17 2.45
CA PHE A 89 5.40 8.07 3.61
C PHE A 89 4.32 7.00 3.44
N GLN A 90 3.83 6.79 2.21
CA GLN A 90 2.95 5.67 1.90
C GLN A 90 3.61 4.33 2.21
N ALA A 91 4.86 4.14 1.77
CA ALA A 91 5.60 2.90 2.02
C ALA A 91 5.78 2.62 3.52
N LEU A 92 6.13 3.65 4.30
CA LEU A 92 6.23 3.54 5.76
C LEU A 92 4.87 3.22 6.40
N ARG A 93 3.79 3.85 5.93
CA ARG A 93 2.44 3.63 6.45
C ARG A 93 1.98 2.19 6.21
N ILE A 94 2.18 1.68 4.99
CA ILE A 94 1.88 0.30 4.61
C ILE A 94 2.64 -0.67 5.50
N GLU A 95 3.94 -0.44 5.70
CA GLU A 95 4.79 -1.30 6.53
C GLU A 95 4.38 -1.29 8.01
N VAL A 96 4.09 -0.11 8.56
CA VAL A 96 3.73 0.05 9.98
C VAL A 96 2.43 -0.68 10.30
N ASN A 97 1.43 -0.56 9.43
CA ASN A 97 0.08 -1.06 9.69
C ASN A 97 -0.21 -2.42 9.05
N ASP A 98 0.77 -3.04 8.40
CA ASP A 98 0.61 -4.26 7.60
C ASP A 98 -0.62 -4.19 6.66
N GLU A 99 -0.81 -3.05 5.99
CA GLU A 99 -2.01 -2.78 5.18
C GLU A 99 -2.20 -3.84 4.10
N MET A 100 -1.09 -4.33 3.53
CA MET A 100 -1.10 -5.31 2.45
C MET A 100 -1.34 -6.74 2.96
N GLY A 101 -0.86 -7.09 4.16
CA GLY A 101 -1.20 -8.35 4.82
C GLY A 101 -2.68 -8.42 5.16
N ALA A 102 -3.18 -7.37 5.84
CA ALA A 102 -4.59 -7.24 6.19
C ALA A 102 -5.52 -7.30 4.97
N LEU A 103 -5.14 -6.64 3.86
CA LEU A 103 -5.91 -6.69 2.62
C LEU A 103 -5.93 -8.11 2.00
N LYS A 104 -4.80 -8.83 2.02
CA LYS A 104 -4.73 -10.22 1.55
C LYS A 104 -5.62 -11.13 2.39
N GLU A 105 -5.56 -11.02 3.71
CA GLU A 105 -6.39 -11.81 4.61
C GLU A 105 -7.88 -11.56 4.37
N LEU A 106 -8.28 -10.29 4.28
CA LEU A 106 -9.65 -9.88 3.97
C LEU A 106 -10.12 -10.49 2.64
N LEU A 107 -9.30 -10.39 1.60
CA LEU A 107 -9.64 -10.91 0.27
C LEU A 107 -9.80 -12.44 0.30
N THR A 108 -8.89 -13.16 0.94
CA THR A 108 -8.95 -14.64 1.05
C THR A 108 -10.20 -15.12 1.80
N GLN A 109 -10.64 -14.39 2.83
CA GLN A 109 -11.83 -14.75 3.61
C GLN A 109 -13.15 -14.34 2.92
N LEU A 110 -13.09 -13.37 2.00
CA LEU A 110 -14.26 -12.78 1.35
C LEU A 110 -15.23 -13.80 0.73
N PRO A 111 -14.80 -14.84 -0.02
CA PRO A 111 -15.72 -15.80 -0.61
C PRO A 111 -16.40 -16.71 0.40
N GLN A 112 -15.91 -16.79 1.63
CA GLN A 112 -16.45 -17.67 2.68
C GLN A 112 -17.60 -16.99 3.43
N VAL A 113 -17.57 -15.66 3.51
CA VAL A 113 -18.59 -14.86 4.24
C VAL A 113 -19.72 -14.37 3.34
N LEU A 114 -19.53 -14.34 2.02
CA LEU A 114 -20.56 -13.96 1.08
C LEU A 114 -21.50 -15.12 0.75
N LYS A 115 -22.82 -14.86 0.82
CA LYS A 115 -23.83 -15.73 0.22
C LYS A 115 -23.72 -15.71 -1.30
N THR A 116 -24.13 -16.78 -1.98
CA THR A 116 -24.29 -16.81 -3.44
C THR A 116 -25.14 -15.62 -3.92
N GLY A 117 -24.67 -14.93 -4.97
CA GLY A 117 -25.24 -13.67 -5.46
C GLY A 117 -24.86 -12.43 -4.63
N GLY A 118 -24.23 -12.59 -3.47
CA GLY A 118 -23.71 -11.51 -2.64
C GLY A 118 -22.55 -10.78 -3.30
N ARG A 119 -22.41 -9.48 -3.02
CA ARG A 119 -21.39 -8.63 -3.65
C ARG A 119 -20.44 -8.02 -2.64
N ALA A 120 -19.17 -7.95 -3.03
CA ALA A 120 -18.15 -7.17 -2.35
C ALA A 120 -17.74 -5.97 -3.20
N ALA A 121 -17.79 -4.78 -2.60
CA ALA A 121 -17.37 -3.53 -3.19
C ALA A 121 -16.16 -3.00 -2.42
N ILE A 122 -15.00 -2.91 -3.09
CA ILE A 122 -13.75 -2.47 -2.47
C ILE A 122 -13.28 -1.19 -3.16
N ILE A 123 -13.03 -0.15 -2.37
CA ILE A 123 -12.45 1.12 -2.82
C ILE A 123 -10.97 1.11 -2.44
N THR A 124 -10.11 1.31 -3.43
CA THR A 124 -8.66 1.40 -3.25
C THR A 124 -8.20 2.80 -3.61
N PHE A 125 -7.13 3.29 -2.98
CA PHE A 125 -6.60 4.63 -3.22
C PHE A 125 -5.25 4.61 -3.94
N HIS A 126 -4.59 3.45 -4.01
CA HIS A 126 -3.30 3.33 -4.68
C HIS A 126 -3.20 2.13 -5.62
N SER A 127 -2.23 2.22 -6.54
CA SER A 127 -1.94 1.24 -7.59
C SER A 127 -1.73 -0.16 -7.03
N ILE A 128 -1.02 -0.28 -5.91
CA ILE A 128 -0.64 -1.57 -5.31
C ILE A 128 -1.87 -2.31 -4.74
N GLU A 129 -2.73 -1.61 -4.00
CA GLU A 129 -4.02 -2.15 -3.52
C GLU A 129 -4.91 -2.56 -4.70
N ASP A 130 -5.12 -1.66 -5.66
CA ASP A 130 -5.98 -1.90 -6.83
C ASP A 130 -5.52 -3.13 -7.61
N ARG A 131 -4.20 -3.30 -7.77
CA ARG A 131 -3.59 -4.46 -8.42
C ARG A 131 -3.89 -5.74 -7.67
N LEU A 132 -3.74 -5.74 -6.34
CA LEU A 132 -4.01 -6.90 -5.50
C LEU A 132 -5.49 -7.31 -5.56
N VAL A 133 -6.41 -6.35 -5.38
CA VAL A 133 -7.87 -6.58 -5.46
C VAL A 133 -8.26 -7.10 -6.84
N LYS A 134 -7.75 -6.47 -7.91
CA LYS A 134 -8.01 -6.90 -9.29
C LYS A 134 -7.55 -8.33 -9.55
N GLN A 135 -6.33 -8.67 -9.10
CA GLN A 135 -5.77 -10.01 -9.29
C GLN A 135 -6.59 -11.03 -8.53
N PHE A 136 -6.94 -10.75 -7.27
CA PHE A 136 -7.74 -11.65 -6.46
C PHE A 136 -9.13 -11.86 -7.04
N PHE A 137 -9.86 -10.81 -7.42
CA PHE A 137 -11.18 -10.96 -8.04
C PHE A 137 -11.16 -11.70 -9.39
N LYS A 138 -10.01 -11.76 -10.06
CA LYS A 138 -9.84 -12.51 -11.32
C LYS A 138 -9.48 -13.97 -11.09
N VAL A 139 -8.59 -14.25 -10.13
CA VAL A 139 -7.96 -15.58 -9.95
C VAL A 139 -8.56 -16.35 -8.76
N ASN A 140 -9.17 -15.66 -7.79
CA ASN A 140 -9.72 -16.18 -6.53
C ASN A 140 -8.70 -16.82 -5.57
N THR A 141 -7.39 -16.69 -5.84
CA THR A 141 -6.32 -17.16 -4.96
C THR A 141 -5.09 -16.25 -5.09
N PHE A 142 -4.27 -16.24 -4.04
CA PHE A 142 -2.92 -15.66 -4.04
C PHE A 142 -1.82 -16.71 -4.21
N GLU A 143 -2.15 -18.00 -4.17
CA GLU A 143 -1.20 -19.08 -4.34
C GLU A 143 -0.68 -19.13 -5.78
N GLU A 144 0.62 -19.39 -5.93
CA GLU A 144 1.20 -19.70 -7.22
C GLU A 144 0.65 -21.04 -7.68
N VAL A 145 -0.04 -21.02 -8.82
CA VAL A 145 -0.54 -22.25 -9.41
C VAL A 145 0.63 -22.85 -10.16
N GLU A 146 1.18 -23.97 -9.67
CA GLU A 146 2.09 -24.79 -10.46
C GLU A 146 1.35 -25.16 -11.75
N ASP A 147 1.86 -24.64 -12.86
CA ASP A 147 1.30 -24.89 -14.19
C ASP A 147 1.73 -26.30 -14.58
N HIS A 148 1.01 -27.32 -14.08
CA HIS A 148 1.21 -28.68 -14.51
C HIS A 148 0.51 -28.86 -15.87
N PRO A 149 1.26 -29.02 -16.98
CA PRO A 149 0.68 -29.08 -18.33
C PRO A 149 -0.23 -30.30 -18.56
N PHE A 150 -0.37 -31.20 -17.59
CA PHE A 150 -1.16 -32.42 -17.65
C PHE A 150 -2.36 -32.47 -16.69
N GLN A 151 -2.57 -31.43 -15.86
CA GLN A 151 -3.74 -31.37 -14.98
C GLN A 151 -4.62 -30.17 -15.35
N THR A 152 -5.74 -30.46 -16.01
CA THR A 152 -6.86 -29.53 -16.14
C THR A 152 -7.59 -29.45 -14.79
N THR A 153 -6.97 -28.83 -13.79
CA THR A 153 -7.68 -28.52 -12.56
C THR A 153 -8.69 -27.43 -12.89
N GLU A 154 -9.97 -27.78 -12.98
CA GLU A 154 -11.06 -26.81 -13.09
C GLU A 154 -10.99 -25.92 -11.85
N LYS A 155 -10.40 -24.73 -12.00
CA LYS A 155 -10.32 -23.76 -10.92
C LYS A 155 -11.74 -23.37 -10.54
N LEU A 156 -12.17 -23.79 -9.36
CA LEU A 156 -13.42 -23.35 -8.72
C LEU A 156 -13.43 -21.82 -8.67
N ARG A 157 -14.18 -21.20 -9.59
CA ARG A 157 -14.38 -19.76 -9.58
C ARG A 157 -15.36 -19.43 -8.47
N LEU A 158 -14.86 -18.88 -7.38
CA LEU A 158 -15.67 -18.49 -6.24
C LEU A 158 -16.29 -17.10 -6.42
N LEU A 159 -15.58 -16.18 -7.07
CA LEU A 159 -16.05 -14.83 -7.37
C LEU A 159 -16.01 -14.55 -8.88
N LYS A 160 -16.89 -13.65 -9.29
CA LYS A 160 -16.95 -13.07 -10.64
C LYS A 160 -16.92 -11.56 -10.55
N MET A 161 -15.98 -10.92 -11.26
CA MET A 161 -15.96 -9.45 -11.40
C MET A 161 -17.24 -8.95 -12.08
N VAL A 162 -17.90 -7.97 -11.46
CA VAL A 162 -19.06 -7.28 -12.03
C VAL A 162 -18.60 -6.24 -13.06
N ASN A 163 -17.54 -5.49 -12.76
CA ASN A 163 -16.96 -4.49 -13.64
C ASN A 163 -15.52 -4.86 -14.06
N LYS A 164 -15.21 -4.79 -15.36
CA LYS A 164 -13.83 -5.04 -15.87
C LYS A 164 -12.88 -3.87 -15.56
N LYS A 165 -13.36 -2.64 -15.74
CA LYS A 165 -12.64 -1.40 -15.42
C LYS A 165 -13.09 -0.90 -14.04
N PRO A 166 -12.19 -0.35 -13.21
CA PRO A 166 -12.58 0.25 -11.95
C PRO A 166 -13.55 1.41 -12.20
N ILE A 167 -14.46 1.64 -11.26
CA ILE A 167 -15.30 2.85 -11.25
C ILE A 167 -14.48 3.94 -10.57
N GLU A 168 -14.36 5.09 -11.23
CA GLU A 168 -13.57 6.25 -10.78
C GLU A 168 -14.50 7.42 -10.44
N ALA A 169 -14.02 8.35 -9.63
CA ALA A 169 -14.78 9.52 -9.21
C ALA A 169 -15.16 10.43 -10.40
N SER A 170 -16.35 11.02 -10.38
CA SER A 170 -16.81 11.97 -11.39
C SER A 170 -16.12 13.34 -11.24
N GLN A 171 -16.17 14.19 -12.27
CA GLN A 171 -15.59 15.54 -12.19
C GLN A 171 -16.25 16.40 -11.10
N GLU A 172 -17.55 16.23 -10.86
CA GLU A 172 -18.29 16.88 -9.78
C GLU A 172 -17.78 16.41 -8.41
N GLU A 173 -17.56 15.10 -8.24
CA GLU A 173 -17.04 14.54 -7.00
C GLU A 173 -15.61 15.04 -6.74
N LEU A 174 -14.75 15.10 -7.77
CA LEU A 174 -13.39 15.59 -7.64
C LEU A 174 -13.33 17.06 -7.18
N LYS A 175 -14.27 17.89 -7.63
CA LYS A 175 -14.41 19.28 -7.17
C LYS A 175 -14.82 19.36 -5.71
N ARG A 176 -15.75 18.50 -5.27
CA ARG A 176 -16.26 18.47 -3.88
C ARG A 176 -15.30 17.78 -2.91
N ASN A 177 -14.59 16.76 -3.35
CA ASN A 177 -13.73 15.90 -2.56
C ASN A 177 -12.43 15.58 -3.32
N PRO A 178 -11.40 16.43 -3.25
CA PRO A 178 -10.13 16.18 -3.93
C PRO A 178 -9.42 14.86 -3.53
N ARG A 179 -9.79 14.26 -2.39
CA ARG A 179 -9.23 12.98 -1.95
C ARG A 179 -9.74 11.78 -2.77
N SER A 180 -10.87 11.90 -3.47
CA SER A 180 -11.40 10.83 -4.33
C SER A 180 -10.66 10.71 -5.66
N ARG A 181 -9.73 11.63 -5.98
CA ARG A 181 -8.95 11.63 -7.23
C ARG A 181 -8.24 10.31 -7.54
N SER A 182 -7.84 9.57 -6.53
CA SER A 182 -7.13 8.29 -6.70
C SER A 182 -8.00 7.09 -6.33
N ALA A 183 -9.27 7.30 -5.99
CA ALA A 183 -10.20 6.25 -5.60
C ALA A 183 -10.59 5.40 -6.81
N LYS A 184 -10.48 4.07 -6.65
CA LYS A 184 -10.89 3.07 -7.63
C LYS A 184 -11.77 2.04 -6.95
N LEU A 185 -13.02 1.94 -7.42
CA LEU A 185 -13.99 0.96 -6.93
C LEU A 185 -14.01 -0.28 -7.83
N ARG A 186 -13.86 -1.45 -7.21
CA ARG A 186 -14.04 -2.76 -7.84
C ARG A 186 -15.14 -3.55 -7.14
N VAL A 187 -15.95 -4.24 -7.93
CA VAL A 187 -17.06 -5.06 -7.44
C VAL A 187 -16.91 -6.49 -7.94
N ALA A 188 -17.03 -7.44 -7.02
CA ALA A 188 -17.14 -8.86 -7.32
C ALA A 188 -18.41 -9.46 -6.71
N GLU A 189 -18.98 -10.44 -7.39
CA GLU A 189 -20.15 -11.20 -6.97
C GLU A 189 -19.74 -12.64 -6.67
N LYS A 190 -20.25 -13.20 -5.58
CA LYS A 190 -20.09 -14.60 -5.21
C LYS A 190 -20.96 -15.47 -6.12
N LEU A 191 -20.34 -16.46 -6.76
CA LEU A 191 -21.03 -17.45 -7.58
C LEU A 191 -21.74 -18.52 -6.74
#